data_AF-A0A3N9N1T8-F1
#
_entry.id   AF-A0A3N9N1T8-F1
#
_cell.length_a   1.000
_cell.length_b   1.000
_cell.length_c   1.000
_cell.angle_alpha   90.00
_cell.angle_beta   90.00
_cell.angle_gamma   90.00
#
_symmetry.space_group_name_H-M   'P 1'
#
loop_
_entity.id
_entity.type
_entity.pdbx_description
1 polymer ?
#
loop_
_entity_poly.entity_id
_entity_poly.type
_entity_poly.pdbx_seq_one_letter_code
_entity_poly.pdbx_strand_id
1 'polypeptide(L)'
;MESLQDLYDAYIQTMPSSGKIKSATTLLIHICKAMNVSSAEEILTQDFAEIPHALNSFYKASSDKGVQDKSMLAEMIGRYGPKDGWEKPYDILLSDSDENLRQFTLYSIESIAETNPDLLIKYIERYMQADDPLFINIAAHLAGKIMCGKHRQKMQEVVEKWLKEGKLSFLEEIINTLKMTIQRKEKLNQHEACQSAYEWLKNQVVHAS
;
A
#
# COMPACT_ATOMS: atom_id res chain seq x y z
N MET A 1 -12.41 -12.88 8.94
CA MET A 1 -11.03 -13.05 9.44
C MET A 1 -11.02 -12.46 10.81
N GLU A 2 -10.66 -13.27 11.78
CA GLU A 2 -10.71 -12.96 13.20
C GLU A 2 -9.30 -12.84 13.77
N SER A 3 -8.34 -13.63 13.25
CA SER A 3 -6.99 -13.76 13.81
C SER A 3 -5.84 -13.67 12.80
N LEU A 4 -4.60 -13.62 13.30
CA LEU A 4 -3.38 -13.73 12.49
C LEU A 4 -3.28 -15.09 11.78
N GLN A 5 -3.79 -16.16 12.39
CA GLN A 5 -3.84 -17.48 11.75
C GLN A 5 -4.71 -17.45 10.49
N ASP A 6 -5.87 -16.78 10.53
CA ASP A 6 -6.73 -16.64 9.36
C ASP A 6 -6.06 -15.84 8.23
N LEU A 7 -5.27 -14.81 8.57
CA LEU A 7 -4.47 -14.07 7.59
C LEU A 7 -3.44 -14.99 6.93
N TYR A 8 -2.76 -15.82 7.71
CA TYR A 8 -1.82 -16.80 7.18
C TYR A 8 -2.51 -17.82 6.27
N ASP A 9 -3.63 -18.40 6.69
CA ASP A 9 -4.36 -19.39 5.90
C ASP A 9 -4.84 -18.80 4.57
N ALA A 10 -5.36 -17.57 4.60
CA ALA A 10 -5.74 -16.85 3.39
C ALA A 10 -4.52 -16.52 2.50
N TYR A 11 -3.37 -16.18 3.10
CA TYR A 11 -2.12 -16.01 2.36
C TYR A 11 -1.71 -17.29 1.63
N ILE A 12 -1.81 -18.46 2.27
CA ILE A 12 -1.52 -19.75 1.64
C ILE A 12 -2.45 -20.04 0.46
N GLN A 13 -3.73 -19.64 0.54
CA GLN A 13 -4.68 -19.78 -0.57
C GLN A 13 -4.29 -18.98 -1.82
N THR A 14 -3.42 -17.96 -1.69
CA THR A 14 -2.85 -17.23 -2.84
C THR A 14 -1.72 -17.96 -3.55
N MET A 15 -1.46 -19.22 -3.16
CA MET A 15 -0.43 -20.11 -3.72
C MET A 15 0.97 -19.48 -3.76
N PRO A 16 1.49 -18.97 -2.62
CA PRO A 16 2.86 -18.46 -2.55
C PRO A 16 3.89 -19.58 -2.74
N SER A 17 5.12 -19.22 -3.11
CA SER A 17 6.20 -20.20 -3.25
C SER A 17 6.59 -20.84 -1.92
N SER A 18 7.21 -22.00 -1.93
CA SER A 18 7.64 -22.70 -0.70
C SER A 18 8.55 -21.85 0.21
N GLY A 19 9.45 -21.05 -0.38
CA GLY A 19 10.30 -20.12 0.37
C GLY A 19 9.50 -19.00 1.06
N LYS A 20 8.43 -18.52 0.41
CA LYS A 20 7.51 -17.53 0.98
C LYS A 20 6.66 -18.14 2.10
N ILE A 21 6.16 -19.37 1.92
CA ILE A 21 5.46 -20.11 3.00
C ILE A 21 6.36 -20.24 4.23
N LYS A 22 7.62 -20.63 4.05
CA LYS A 22 8.60 -20.72 5.14
C LYS A 22 8.82 -19.37 5.84
N SER A 23 8.90 -18.29 5.06
CA SER A 23 9.08 -16.93 5.59
C SER A 23 7.85 -16.48 6.40
N ALA A 24 6.64 -16.71 5.89
CA ALA A 24 5.39 -16.43 6.58
C ALA A 24 5.25 -17.27 7.86
N THR A 25 5.57 -18.56 7.83
CA THR A 25 5.58 -19.42 9.02
C THR A 25 6.54 -18.88 10.08
N THR A 26 7.73 -18.46 9.65
CA THR A 26 8.75 -17.88 10.54
C THR A 26 8.26 -16.58 11.17
N LEU A 27 7.63 -15.71 10.36
CA LEU A 27 6.99 -14.49 10.83
C LEU A 27 5.95 -14.79 11.92
N LEU A 28 5.05 -15.76 11.73
CA LEU A 28 4.04 -16.11 12.75
C LEU A 28 4.66 -16.42 14.10
N ILE A 29 5.73 -17.23 14.11
CA ILE A 29 6.46 -17.59 15.33
C ILE A 29 7.06 -16.34 16.00
N HIS A 30 7.64 -15.44 15.19
CA HIS A 30 8.24 -14.22 15.71
C HIS A 30 7.21 -13.24 16.27
N ILE A 31 6.06 -13.07 15.60
CA ILE A 31 4.98 -12.23 16.12
C ILE A 31 4.46 -12.81 17.44
N CYS A 32 4.21 -14.12 17.54
CA CYS A 32 3.74 -14.74 18.78
C CYS A 32 4.71 -14.48 19.94
N LYS A 33 6.02 -14.60 19.69
CA LYS A 33 7.06 -14.28 20.68
C LYS A 33 7.10 -12.79 21.03
N ALA A 34 6.99 -11.92 20.02
CA ALA A 34 7.05 -10.47 20.20
C ALA A 34 5.86 -9.94 21.00
N MET A 35 4.69 -10.56 20.84
CA MET A 35 3.44 -10.19 21.52
C MET A 35 3.17 -11.03 22.78
N ASN A 36 4.05 -11.97 23.12
CA ASN A 36 3.95 -12.84 24.29
C ASN A 36 2.63 -13.64 24.36
N VAL A 37 2.25 -14.28 23.26
CA VAL A 37 1.09 -15.18 23.13
C VAL A 37 1.53 -16.59 22.73
N SER A 38 0.68 -17.59 22.96
CA SER A 38 1.04 -18.99 22.72
C SER A 38 0.77 -19.43 21.29
N SER A 39 -0.22 -18.83 20.62
CA SER A 39 -0.53 -19.11 19.21
C SER A 39 -0.95 -17.87 18.41
N ALA A 40 -0.95 -17.99 17.08
CA ALA A 40 -1.40 -16.94 16.18
C ALA A 40 -2.93 -16.73 16.20
N GLU A 41 -3.70 -17.67 16.76
CA GLU A 41 -5.15 -17.54 16.93
C GLU A 41 -5.50 -16.52 18.03
N GLU A 42 -4.60 -16.31 18.98
CA GLU A 42 -4.78 -15.34 20.08
C GLU A 42 -4.57 -13.88 19.63
N ILE A 43 -3.97 -13.66 18.46
CA ILE A 43 -3.71 -12.32 17.92
C ILE A 43 -4.88 -11.95 17.03
N LEU A 44 -5.78 -11.12 17.55
CA LEU A 44 -7.01 -10.75 16.86
C LEU A 44 -6.78 -9.58 15.91
N THR A 45 -7.72 -9.37 15.00
CA THR A 45 -7.64 -8.29 13.99
C THR A 45 -7.42 -6.91 14.62
N GLN A 46 -8.00 -6.65 15.80
CA GLN A 46 -7.81 -5.40 16.54
C GLN A 46 -6.36 -5.16 16.99
N ASP A 47 -5.58 -6.23 17.15
CA ASP A 47 -4.19 -6.19 17.63
C ASP A 47 -3.20 -6.00 16.46
N PHE A 48 -3.65 -6.04 15.20
CA PHE A 48 -2.76 -6.01 14.04
C PHE A 48 -1.95 -4.72 13.93
N ALA A 49 -2.48 -3.60 14.44
CA ALA A 49 -1.76 -2.34 14.50
C ALA A 49 -0.53 -2.41 15.43
N GLU A 50 -0.53 -3.30 16.42
CA GLU A 50 0.57 -3.43 17.37
C GLU A 50 1.71 -4.32 16.85
N ILE A 51 1.43 -5.17 15.84
CA ILE A 51 2.39 -6.14 15.31
C ILE A 51 3.70 -5.47 14.84
N PRO A 52 3.71 -4.39 14.02
CA PRO A 52 4.96 -3.79 13.59
C PRO A 52 5.79 -3.23 14.75
N HIS A 53 5.14 -2.66 15.78
CA HIS A 53 5.80 -2.15 16.98
C HIS A 53 6.38 -3.28 17.85
N ALA A 54 5.64 -4.37 18.00
CA ALA A 54 6.10 -5.58 18.68
C ALA A 54 7.35 -6.15 17.99
N LEU A 55 7.35 -6.24 16.66
CA LEU A 55 8.51 -6.70 15.88
C LEU A 55 9.72 -5.78 16.03
N ASN A 56 9.54 -4.46 16.02
CA ASN A 56 10.63 -3.52 16.31
C ASN A 56 11.24 -3.75 17.70
N SER A 57 10.38 -4.00 18.71
CA SER A 57 10.82 -4.28 20.08
C SER A 57 11.53 -5.63 20.21
N PHE A 58 11.05 -6.64 19.49
CA PHE A 58 11.65 -7.97 19.45
C PHE A 58 13.04 -7.97 18.79
N TYR A 59 13.22 -7.16 17.74
CA TYR A 59 14.45 -7.05 16.97
C TYR A 59 15.37 -5.87 17.35
N LYS A 60 15.30 -5.35 18.59
CA LYS A 60 16.08 -4.18 19.05
C LYS A 60 17.58 -4.21 18.66
N ALA A 61 18.19 -5.38 18.52
CA ALA A 61 19.60 -5.56 18.17
C ALA A 61 19.87 -5.88 16.67
N SER A 62 18.85 -6.03 15.83
CA SER A 62 18.96 -6.50 14.44
C SER A 62 17.83 -5.94 13.56
N SER A 63 17.94 -4.66 13.18
CA SER A 63 16.96 -3.94 12.36
C SER A 63 16.55 -4.70 11.09
N ASP A 64 17.51 -5.34 10.41
CA ASP A 64 17.27 -5.97 9.10
C ASP A 64 16.29 -7.14 9.17
N LYS A 65 16.33 -7.92 10.26
CA LYS A 65 15.38 -9.02 10.48
C LYS A 65 13.98 -8.49 10.78
N GLY A 66 13.88 -7.39 11.52
CA GLY A 66 12.62 -6.70 11.75
C GLY A 66 12.02 -6.13 10.47
N VAL A 67 12.86 -5.56 9.59
CA VAL A 67 12.45 -5.10 8.26
C VAL A 67 11.97 -6.27 7.40
N GLN A 68 12.67 -7.41 7.40
CA GLN A 68 12.25 -8.60 6.66
C GLN A 68 10.88 -9.12 7.13
N ASP A 69 10.67 -9.24 8.43
CA ASP A 69 9.41 -9.73 9.00
C ASP A 69 8.25 -8.76 8.75
N LYS A 70 8.48 -7.44 8.90
CA LYS A 70 7.51 -6.40 8.54
C LYS A 70 7.19 -6.41 7.04
N SER A 71 8.17 -6.68 6.18
CA SER A 71 7.94 -6.81 4.73
C SER A 71 7.08 -8.03 4.43
N MET A 72 7.31 -9.15 5.11
CA MET A 72 6.46 -10.33 4.95
C MET A 72 5.04 -10.10 5.46
N LEU A 73 4.87 -9.36 6.55
CA LEU A 73 3.56 -8.90 7.01
C LEU A 73 2.87 -8.03 5.96
N ALA A 74 3.57 -7.04 5.39
CA ALA A 74 3.05 -6.18 4.33
C ALA A 74 2.58 -6.98 3.11
N GLU A 75 3.34 -8.01 2.71
CA GLU A 75 2.94 -8.92 1.62
C GLU A 75 1.70 -9.74 1.99
N MET A 76 1.66 -10.34 3.18
CA MET A 76 0.51 -11.12 3.63
C MET A 76 -0.76 -10.28 3.64
N ILE A 77 -0.69 -9.06 4.18
CA ILE A 77 -1.79 -8.09 4.13
C ILE A 77 -2.15 -7.75 2.68
N GLY A 78 -1.17 -7.40 1.84
CA GLY A 78 -1.39 -7.02 0.44
C GLY A 78 -2.08 -8.10 -0.38
N ARG A 79 -1.69 -9.37 -0.17
CA ARG A 79 -2.30 -10.52 -0.84
C ARG A 79 -3.67 -10.89 -0.32
N TYR A 80 -3.91 -10.69 0.97
CA TYR A 80 -5.25 -10.78 1.53
C TYR A 80 -6.19 -9.72 0.93
N GLY A 81 -5.59 -8.62 0.50
CA GLY A 81 -6.26 -7.43 0.01
C GLY A 81 -6.58 -6.48 1.16
N PRO A 82 -6.89 -5.21 0.86
CA PRO A 82 -7.34 -4.30 1.88
C PRO A 82 -8.67 -4.81 2.40
N LYS A 83 -8.91 -4.53 3.68
CA LYS A 83 -10.22 -4.65 4.32
C LYS A 83 -10.37 -3.44 5.19
N ASP A 84 -11.62 -3.04 5.40
CA ASP A 84 -11.95 -2.06 6.42
C ASP A 84 -11.31 -2.51 7.76
N GLY A 85 -10.54 -1.63 8.39
CA GLY A 85 -9.81 -1.89 9.63
C GLY A 85 -8.31 -2.20 9.49
N TRP A 86 -7.79 -2.35 8.26
CA TRP A 86 -6.37 -2.66 8.00
C TRP A 86 -5.54 -1.45 7.59
N GLU A 87 -6.17 -0.27 7.65
CA GLU A 87 -5.51 1.00 7.43
C GLU A 87 -4.36 1.20 8.41
N LYS A 88 -4.58 0.95 9.71
CA LYS A 88 -3.57 1.22 10.75
C LYS A 88 -2.27 0.41 10.56
N PRO A 89 -2.31 -0.92 10.33
CA PRO A 89 -1.10 -1.67 9.97
C PRO A 89 -0.36 -1.07 8.77
N TYR A 90 -1.08 -0.67 7.72
CA TYR A 90 -0.46 -0.03 6.57
C TYR A 90 0.13 1.33 6.89
N ASP A 91 -0.57 2.18 7.65
CA ASP A 91 -0.09 3.50 8.06
C ASP A 91 1.26 3.38 8.80
N ILE A 92 1.36 2.42 9.71
CA ILE A 92 2.58 2.18 10.50
C ILE A 92 3.71 1.68 9.60
N LEU A 93 3.44 0.74 8.70
CA LEU A 93 4.44 0.21 7.78
C LEU A 93 4.90 1.25 6.74
N LEU A 94 3.99 2.11 6.28
CA LEU A 94 4.27 3.22 5.35
C LEU A 94 5.00 4.37 6.03
N SER A 95 4.89 4.50 7.36
CA SER A 95 5.59 5.53 8.15
C SER A 95 6.88 5.01 8.79
N ASP A 96 7.27 3.77 8.50
CA ASP A 96 8.46 3.17 9.08
C ASP A 96 9.73 3.92 8.66
N SER A 97 10.75 3.96 9.51
CA SER A 97 12.01 4.65 9.19
C SER A 97 12.77 4.01 8.03
N ASP A 98 12.61 2.71 7.81
CA ASP A 98 13.29 2.00 6.72
C ASP A 98 12.62 2.29 5.36
N GLU A 99 13.38 2.88 4.43
CA GLU A 99 12.87 3.26 3.11
C GLU A 99 12.47 2.06 2.24
N ASN A 100 13.23 0.96 2.33
CA ASN A 100 12.93 -0.24 1.56
C ASN A 100 11.61 -0.87 2.02
N LEU A 101 11.34 -0.88 3.33
CA LEU A 101 10.07 -1.32 3.88
C LEU A 101 8.91 -0.45 3.41
N ARG A 102 9.05 0.88 3.45
CA ARG A 102 8.02 1.79 2.95
C ARG A 102 7.71 1.51 1.48
N GLN A 103 8.75 1.38 0.65
CA GLN A 103 8.60 1.10 -0.78
C GLN A 103 7.98 -0.28 -1.03
N PHE A 104 8.40 -1.31 -0.29
CA PHE A 104 7.83 -2.65 -0.40
C PHE A 104 6.36 -2.69 0.03
N THR A 105 6.02 -1.96 1.09
CA THR A 105 4.64 -1.82 1.57
C THR A 105 3.78 -1.14 0.52
N LEU A 106 4.28 -0.07 -0.09
CA LEU A 106 3.61 0.61 -1.20
C LEU A 106 3.36 -0.34 -2.38
N TYR A 107 4.35 -1.13 -2.79
CA TYR A 107 4.17 -2.14 -3.85
C TYR A 107 3.13 -3.20 -3.48
N SER A 108 3.10 -3.62 -2.21
CA SER A 108 2.10 -4.57 -1.72
C SER A 108 0.69 -3.98 -1.84
N ILE A 109 0.52 -2.69 -1.52
CA ILE A 109 -0.75 -1.96 -1.72
C ILE A 109 -1.06 -1.79 -3.21
N GLU A 110 -0.09 -1.47 -4.07
CA GLU A 110 -0.31 -1.32 -5.50
C GLU A 110 -0.85 -2.59 -6.16
N SER A 111 -0.40 -3.77 -5.72
CA SER A 111 -0.88 -5.06 -6.24
C SER A 111 -2.39 -5.24 -6.06
N ILE A 112 -2.98 -4.55 -5.08
CA ILE A 112 -4.42 -4.53 -4.84
C ILE A 112 -5.14 -3.83 -5.99
N ALA A 113 -4.55 -2.76 -6.55
CA ALA A 113 -5.15 -2.01 -7.65
C ALA A 113 -5.59 -2.93 -8.78
N GLU A 114 -4.81 -3.98 -9.05
CA GLU A 114 -5.09 -4.94 -10.12
C GLU A 114 -6.37 -5.74 -9.87
N THR A 115 -6.66 -6.07 -8.60
CA THR A 115 -7.77 -6.96 -8.21
C THR A 115 -9.00 -6.23 -7.67
N ASN A 116 -8.83 -5.10 -7.00
CA ASN A 116 -9.91 -4.32 -6.38
C ASN A 116 -9.60 -2.80 -6.38
N PRO A 117 -9.79 -2.13 -7.53
CA PRO A 117 -9.51 -0.69 -7.65
C PRO A 117 -10.43 0.18 -6.77
N ASP A 118 -11.68 -0.22 -6.52
CA ASP A 118 -12.62 0.53 -5.67
C ASP A 118 -12.10 0.73 -4.25
N LEU A 119 -11.56 -0.34 -3.67
CA LEU A 119 -11.06 -0.28 -2.32
C LEU A 119 -9.78 0.55 -2.24
N LEU A 120 -8.91 0.44 -3.25
CA LEU A 120 -7.73 1.30 -3.31
C LEU A 120 -8.11 2.79 -3.44
N ILE A 121 -9.17 3.12 -4.20
CA ILE A 121 -9.70 4.48 -4.28
C ILE A 121 -10.14 5.00 -2.91
N LYS A 122 -10.77 4.18 -2.06
CA LYS A 122 -11.12 4.57 -0.68
C LYS A 122 -9.87 4.92 0.15
N TYR A 123 -8.79 4.16 0.02
CA TYR A 123 -7.52 4.47 0.69
C TYR A 123 -6.93 5.79 0.17
N ILE A 124 -6.97 6.01 -1.15
CA ILE A 124 -6.52 7.27 -1.76
C ILE A 124 -7.33 8.45 -1.23
N GLU A 125 -8.67 8.35 -1.20
CA GLU A 125 -9.54 9.41 -0.67
C GLU A 125 -9.26 9.69 0.80
N ARG A 126 -9.01 8.66 1.62
CA ARG A 126 -8.59 8.80 3.02
C ARG A 126 -7.26 9.52 3.15
N TYR A 127 -6.23 9.06 2.44
CA TYR A 127 -4.88 9.63 2.51
C TYR A 127 -4.77 11.04 1.94
N MET A 128 -5.60 11.37 0.94
CA MET A 128 -5.75 12.73 0.43
C MET A 128 -6.23 13.73 1.50
N GLN A 129 -6.96 13.26 2.52
CA GLN A 129 -7.42 14.09 3.65
C GLN A 129 -6.50 14.02 4.87
N ALA A 130 -5.35 13.34 4.80
CA ALA A 130 -4.42 13.25 5.92
C ALA A 130 -3.65 14.56 6.11
N ASP A 131 -3.32 14.89 7.36
CA ASP A 131 -2.51 16.07 7.68
C ASP A 131 -1.03 15.88 7.33
N ASP A 132 -0.55 14.63 7.32
CA ASP A 132 0.85 14.31 7.03
C ASP A 132 1.10 14.27 5.51
N PRO A 133 2.02 15.11 4.98
CA PRO A 133 2.37 15.15 3.56
C PRO A 133 2.81 13.80 2.99
N LEU A 134 3.38 12.90 3.81
CA LEU A 134 3.74 11.55 3.38
C LEU A 134 2.54 10.80 2.82
N PHE A 135 1.39 10.83 3.51
CA PHE A 135 0.20 10.12 3.08
C PHE A 135 -0.43 10.76 1.85
N ILE A 136 -0.40 12.09 1.74
CA ILE A 136 -0.86 12.79 0.52
C ILE A 136 -0.03 12.35 -0.69
N ASN A 137 1.30 12.27 -0.54
CA ASN A 137 2.20 11.79 -1.59
C ASN A 137 1.94 10.32 -1.96
N ILE A 138 1.69 9.46 -0.97
CA ILE A 138 1.29 8.07 -1.20
C ILE A 138 -0.03 8.01 -1.98
N ALA A 139 -1.02 8.81 -1.61
CA ALA A 139 -2.31 8.87 -2.30
C ALA A 139 -2.13 9.27 -3.77
N ALA A 140 -1.32 10.30 -4.03
CA ALA A 140 -1.02 10.77 -5.38
C ALA A 140 -0.27 9.70 -6.21
N HIS A 141 0.67 8.98 -5.58
CA HIS A 141 1.37 7.87 -6.21
C HIS A 141 0.44 6.74 -6.62
N LEU A 142 -0.42 6.29 -5.70
CA LEU A 142 -1.40 5.25 -5.95
C LEU A 142 -2.38 5.65 -7.06
N ALA A 143 -2.89 6.88 -7.03
CA ALA A 143 -3.75 7.41 -8.10
C ALA A 143 -3.04 7.41 -9.45
N GLY A 144 -1.82 7.95 -9.51
CA GLY A 144 -0.99 7.96 -10.72
C GLY A 144 -0.74 6.55 -11.26
N LYS A 145 -0.46 5.58 -10.38
CA LYS A 145 -0.29 4.18 -10.75
C LYS A 145 -1.53 3.58 -11.40
N ILE A 146 -2.72 3.82 -10.83
CA ILE A 146 -3.98 3.35 -11.41
C ILE A 146 -4.21 3.99 -12.79
N MET A 147 -3.92 5.29 -12.95
CA MET A 147 -4.04 5.99 -14.23
C MET A 147 -3.10 5.44 -15.31
N CYS A 148 -1.90 5.00 -14.94
CA CYS A 148 -0.97 4.33 -15.84
C CYS A 148 -1.36 2.87 -16.15
N GLY A 149 -2.32 2.30 -15.42
CA GLY A 149 -2.66 0.87 -15.46
C GLY A 149 -3.95 0.54 -16.22
N LYS A 150 -4.41 -0.71 -16.05
CA LYS A 150 -5.62 -1.26 -16.69
C LYS A 150 -6.91 -0.57 -16.24
N HIS A 151 -6.92 -0.02 -15.03
CA HIS A 151 -8.09 0.61 -14.41
C HIS A 151 -8.14 2.13 -14.62
N ARG A 152 -7.45 2.63 -15.66
CA ARG A 152 -7.37 4.07 -15.98
C ARG A 152 -8.72 4.75 -16.05
N GLN A 153 -9.66 4.20 -16.82
CA GLN A 153 -10.96 4.85 -17.07
C GLN A 153 -11.69 5.13 -15.75
N LYS A 154 -11.68 4.14 -14.84
CA LYS A 154 -12.26 4.29 -13.52
C LYS A 154 -11.58 5.40 -12.70
N MET A 155 -10.26 5.49 -12.77
CA MET A 155 -9.52 6.56 -12.10
C MET A 155 -9.80 7.93 -12.73
N GLN A 156 -10.05 8.00 -14.05
CA GLN A 156 -10.46 9.24 -14.72
C GLN A 156 -11.83 9.72 -14.23
N GLU A 157 -12.80 8.83 -14.06
CA GLU A 157 -14.12 9.16 -13.49
C GLU A 157 -14.00 9.73 -12.07
N VAL A 158 -13.12 9.16 -11.24
CA VAL A 158 -12.82 9.67 -9.89
C VAL A 158 -12.13 11.04 -9.95
N VAL A 159 -11.17 11.22 -10.85
CA VAL A 159 -10.52 12.52 -11.06
C VAL A 159 -11.54 13.59 -11.50
N GLU A 160 -12.47 13.26 -12.39
CA GLU A 160 -13.53 14.19 -12.81
C GLU A 160 -14.44 14.62 -11.66
N LYS A 161 -14.73 13.70 -10.72
CA LYS A 161 -15.40 14.04 -9.46
C LYS A 161 -14.54 15.02 -8.64
N TRP A 162 -13.26 14.73 -8.43
CA TRP A 162 -12.35 15.60 -7.66
C TRP A 162 -12.16 16.98 -8.29
N LEU A 163 -12.18 17.08 -9.62
CA LEU A 163 -12.18 18.36 -10.36
C LEU A 163 -13.42 19.19 -10.01
N LYS A 164 -14.62 18.58 -10.05
CA LYS A 164 -15.89 19.24 -9.68
C LYS A 164 -15.92 19.67 -8.21
N GLU A 165 -15.24 18.92 -7.35
CA GLU A 165 -15.07 19.23 -5.93
C GLU A 165 -13.97 20.26 -5.64
N GLY A 166 -13.28 20.77 -6.67
CA GLY A 166 -12.24 21.80 -6.53
C GLY A 166 -10.95 21.30 -5.88
N LYS A 167 -10.64 20.00 -5.95
CA LYS A 167 -9.44 19.39 -5.34
C LYS A 167 -8.15 19.64 -6.15
N LEU A 168 -7.98 20.85 -6.67
CA LEU A 168 -6.94 21.17 -7.65
C LEU A 168 -5.52 20.88 -7.13
N SER A 169 -5.20 21.26 -5.89
CA SER A 169 -3.86 21.03 -5.30
C SER A 169 -3.49 19.54 -5.22
N PHE A 170 -4.46 18.66 -4.98
CA PHE A 170 -4.18 17.22 -4.97
C PHE A 170 -3.96 16.68 -6.39
N LEU A 171 -4.72 17.17 -7.37
CA LEU A 171 -4.54 16.80 -8.76
C LEU A 171 -3.16 17.24 -9.30
N GLU A 172 -2.67 18.40 -8.87
CA GLU A 172 -1.31 18.86 -9.15
C GLU A 172 -0.26 17.89 -8.56
N GLU A 173 -0.50 17.34 -7.37
CA GLU A 173 0.40 16.33 -6.78
C GLU A 173 0.43 15.03 -7.58
N ILE A 174 -0.71 14.59 -8.13
CA ILE A 174 -0.77 13.45 -9.06
C ILE A 174 0.04 13.78 -10.33
N ILE A 175 -0.10 14.98 -10.89
CA ILE A 175 0.67 15.43 -12.06
C ILE A 175 2.18 15.38 -11.77
N ASN A 176 2.62 15.90 -10.61
CA ASN A 176 4.01 15.87 -10.19
C ASN A 176 4.54 14.44 -10.06
N THR A 177 3.75 13.55 -9.46
CA THR A 177 4.12 12.14 -9.31
C THR A 177 4.24 11.45 -10.67
N LEU A 178 3.28 11.64 -11.58
CA LEU A 178 3.34 11.09 -12.93
C LEU A 178 4.58 11.60 -13.69
N LYS A 179 4.90 12.89 -13.58
CA LYS A 179 6.09 13.49 -14.19
C LYS A 179 7.38 12.84 -13.67
N MET A 180 7.50 12.62 -12.36
CA MET A 180 8.65 11.92 -11.77
C MET A 180 8.78 10.48 -12.29
N THR A 181 7.66 9.76 -12.37
CA THR A 181 7.63 8.37 -12.89
C THR A 181 8.10 8.31 -14.35
N ILE A 182 7.63 9.23 -15.19
CA ILE A 182 8.05 9.35 -16.60
C ILE A 182 9.57 9.59 -16.69
N GLN A 183 10.09 10.53 -15.89
CA GLN A 183 11.53 10.88 -15.91
C GLN A 183 12.45 9.73 -15.50
N ARG A 184 11.97 8.81 -14.65
CA ARG A 184 12.72 7.63 -14.20
C ARG A 184 12.90 6.56 -15.29
N LYS A 185 12.27 6.72 -16.47
CA LYS A 185 12.39 5.81 -17.63
C LYS A 185 12.15 4.33 -17.27
N GLU A 186 11.06 4.05 -16.56
CA GLU A 186 10.59 2.67 -16.39
C GLU A 186 10.23 2.04 -17.75
N LYS A 187 9.96 0.72 -17.78
CA LYS A 187 9.73 -0.08 -18.99
C LYS A 187 8.90 0.66 -20.05
N LEU A 188 9.29 0.57 -21.34
CA LEU A 188 8.73 1.34 -22.47
C LEU A 188 7.18 1.44 -22.46
N ASN A 189 6.49 0.33 -22.23
CA ASN A 189 5.02 0.29 -22.24
C ASN A 189 4.37 1.03 -21.05
N GLN A 190 5.03 1.05 -19.88
CA GLN A 190 4.57 1.82 -18.72
C GLN A 190 4.81 3.31 -18.92
N HIS A 191 5.91 3.66 -19.59
CA HIS A 191 6.24 5.05 -19.91
C HIS A 191 5.17 5.70 -20.80
N GLU A 192 4.77 5.06 -21.90
CA GLU A 192 3.72 5.60 -22.79
C GLU A 192 2.37 5.75 -22.08
N ALA A 193 1.99 4.77 -21.26
CA ALA A 193 0.77 4.83 -20.48
C ALA A 193 0.81 6.01 -19.50
N CYS A 194 1.89 6.16 -18.72
CA CYS A 194 2.03 7.28 -17.80
C CYS A 194 2.10 8.63 -18.50
N GLN A 195 2.77 8.75 -19.65
CA GLN A 195 2.79 9.98 -20.44
C GLN A 195 1.38 10.39 -20.87
N SER A 196 0.61 9.43 -21.39
CA SER A 196 -0.78 9.67 -21.79
C SER A 196 -1.66 10.10 -20.62
N ALA A 197 -1.50 9.49 -19.44
CA ALA A 197 -2.21 9.88 -18.23
C ALA A 197 -1.83 11.30 -17.76
N TYR A 198 -0.54 11.63 -17.78
CA TYR A 198 -0.01 12.94 -17.43
C TYR A 198 -0.57 14.05 -18.33
N GLU A 199 -0.50 13.89 -19.66
CA GLU A 199 -1.02 14.90 -20.59
C GLU A 199 -2.52 15.08 -20.45
N TRP A 200 -3.27 13.99 -20.28
CA TRP A 200 -4.71 14.07 -20.06
C TRP A 200 -5.05 14.86 -18.79
N LEU A 201 -4.44 14.50 -17.65
CA LEU A 201 -4.74 15.13 -16.36
C LEU A 201 -4.35 16.61 -16.36
N LYS A 202 -3.16 16.92 -16.87
CA LYS A 202 -2.68 18.29 -17.00
C LYS A 202 -3.65 19.15 -17.81
N ASN A 203 -4.17 18.63 -18.92
CA ASN A 203 -5.16 19.35 -19.71
C ASN A 203 -6.45 19.57 -18.91
N GLN A 204 -6.95 18.59 -18.15
CA GLN A 204 -8.16 18.78 -17.33
C GLN A 204 -7.98 19.88 -16.27
N VAL A 205 -6.85 19.87 -15.55
CA VAL A 205 -6.57 20.86 -14.50
C VAL A 205 -6.44 22.28 -15.05
N VAL A 206 -5.79 22.44 -16.22
CA VAL A 206 -5.65 23.75 -16.89
C VAL A 206 -7.00 24.35 -17.29
N HIS A 207 -7.98 23.53 -17.70
CA HIS A 207 -9.31 24.03 -18.06
C HIS A 207 -10.23 24.26 -16.85
N ALA A 208 -9.87 23.74 -15.68
CA ALA A 208 -10.61 23.89 -14.44
C ALA A 208 -10.11 25.03 -13.53
N SER A 209 -8.93 25.60 -13.85
CA SER A 209 -8.29 26.72 -13.14
C SER A 209 -8.64 28.06 -13.79
#